data_AF-A0A9D8SHP7-F1
#
_entry.id   AF-A0A9D8SHP7-F1
#
_cell.length_a   1.000
_cell.length_b   1.000
_cell.length_c   1.000
_cell.angle_alpha   90.00
_cell.angle_beta   90.00
_cell.angle_gamma   90.00
#
_symmetry.space_group_name_H-M   'P 1'
#
loop_
_entity.id
_entity.type
_entity.pdbx_description
1 polymer ?
#
loop_
_entity_poly.entity_id
_entity_poly.type
_entity_poly.pdbx_seq_one_letter_code
_entity_poly.pdbx_strand_id
1 'polypeptide(L)'
;LDFTNTSMGARKLRSWIECPLLDLGKIYERQDAVAELLDNTTLREAVVERLKAIYDLERIVSRLEVGSANARDLVSLRTSLAVLPEVKAVLANCKSRKLQKIYNNLHVHEEIYSALDTAIVDEPPFSVREGGMIKTGYNAELDELHLIAKDNKSWMQNFEQKIKEETGIKTMKVGFNKVFGYYIEVSKGQSENVPDYFVRKQTLVNAERYIVPELKDFENKILGAKEKIEQLEYYLFSQLREMIRSKISEIQETARALATVDVLTSLAIVAYKYNYIRPELNNGGEIKITDGRHPVVERLLEKEIFVPNNVNLNNSDESMIVITGPNMAGKSTYMRQVALLVLMTQMGSFIPARQASVCPVDKIFTRVGASDDLATGQSTFMVEMNEVAQILRYATKDSLIILDEVGRGTSTFDGMSIAKSVMEYIHGKIKAKTLFATHYHQLIALEDELSGVKNYSVAVKERGNDIVFLRRIIAGGTDRSYGVHVARLAGLPKKVLDRANEILQEYDRCEGGLYPVKQAPVVEEAPQMMGSLFSSGLADQILKLDVMSMTPIEAMNALYKLQEEARKESGR
;
A
#
# COMPACT_ATOMS: atom_id res chain seq x y z
N LEU A 1 6.91 -0.71 7.79
CA LEU A 1 5.98 0.00 8.70
C LEU A 1 5.06 -0.97 9.43
N ASP A 2 4.62 -2.05 8.77
CA ASP A 2 3.73 -3.03 9.36
C ASP A 2 4.47 -4.11 10.15
N PHE A 3 4.43 -3.99 11.48
CA PHE A 3 4.81 -4.96 12.51
C PHE A 3 3.62 -5.17 13.46
N THR A 4 2.40 -4.97 12.96
CA THR A 4 1.18 -5.15 13.76
C THR A 4 0.97 -6.63 14.09
N ASN A 5 0.42 -6.90 15.27
CA ASN A 5 0.17 -8.27 15.73
C ASN A 5 -1.26 -8.73 15.42
N THR A 6 -2.16 -7.79 15.16
CA THR A 6 -3.56 -8.05 14.90
C THR A 6 -3.95 -7.61 13.48
N SER A 7 -4.87 -8.34 12.87
CA SER A 7 -5.42 -7.99 11.54
C SER A 7 -6.17 -6.67 11.53
N MET A 8 -6.80 -6.28 12.64
CA MET A 8 -7.42 -4.97 12.83
C MET A 8 -6.38 -3.85 12.89
N GLY A 9 -5.24 -4.08 13.55
CA GLY A 9 -4.09 -3.17 13.53
C GLY A 9 -3.54 -2.95 12.12
N ALA A 10 -3.31 -4.02 11.35
CA ALA A 10 -2.84 -3.93 9.97
C ALA A 10 -3.77 -3.09 9.08
N ARG A 11 -5.09 -3.32 9.18
CA ARG A 11 -6.10 -2.50 8.47
C ARG A 11 -6.06 -1.05 8.91
N LYS A 12 -5.90 -0.80 10.20
CA LYS A 12 -5.83 0.56 10.76
C LYS A 12 -4.58 1.30 10.28
N LEU A 13 -3.42 0.63 10.22
CA LEU A 13 -2.19 1.21 9.67
C LEU A 13 -2.37 1.58 8.20
N ARG A 14 -2.97 0.69 7.40
CA ARG A 14 -3.28 0.99 6.00
C ARG A 14 -4.17 2.23 5.87
N SER A 15 -5.23 2.32 6.66
CA SER A 15 -6.08 3.51 6.71
C SER A 15 -5.32 4.78 7.10
N TRP A 16 -4.33 4.69 7.98
CA TRP A 16 -3.49 5.84 8.37
C TRP A 16 -2.53 6.30 7.26
N ILE A 17 -2.09 5.37 6.40
CA ILE A 17 -1.28 5.68 5.20
C ILE A 17 -2.17 6.33 4.13
N GLU A 18 -3.38 5.81 3.93
CA GLU A 18 -4.34 6.32 2.93
C GLU A 18 -5.00 7.65 3.35
N CYS A 19 -5.07 7.93 4.65
CA CYS A 19 -5.69 9.15 5.21
C CYS A 19 -4.75 9.84 6.22
N PRO A 20 -3.67 10.51 5.74
CA PRO A 20 -2.77 11.28 6.60
C PRO A 20 -3.48 12.47 7.26
N LEU A 21 -2.99 12.89 8.42
CA LEU A 21 -3.59 14.00 9.18
C LEU A 21 -3.07 15.36 8.70
N LEU A 22 -3.90 16.39 8.85
CA LEU A 22 -3.51 17.80 8.66
C LEU A 22 -3.36 18.54 9.99
N ASP A 23 -4.06 18.07 11.03
CA ASP A 23 -4.07 18.68 12.36
C ASP A 23 -2.78 18.31 13.12
N LEU A 24 -1.94 19.32 13.38
CA LEU A 24 -0.67 19.19 14.08
C LEU A 24 -0.84 18.60 15.48
N GLY A 25 -1.89 18.99 16.19
CA GLY A 25 -2.16 18.49 17.54
C GLY A 25 -2.42 17.00 17.52
N LYS A 26 -3.18 16.50 16.54
CA LYS A 26 -3.42 15.06 16.36
C LYS A 26 -2.16 14.31 15.89
N ILE A 27 -1.31 14.93 15.06
CA ILE A 27 -0.03 14.34 14.65
C ILE A 27 0.89 14.22 15.87
N TYR A 28 1.05 15.29 16.65
CA TYR A 28 1.83 15.28 17.89
C TYR A 28 1.29 14.27 18.91
N GLU A 29 -0.04 14.18 19.09
CA GLU A 29 -0.64 13.16 19.96
C GLU A 29 -0.24 11.73 19.56
N ARG A 30 -0.10 11.44 18.25
CA ARG A 30 0.41 10.14 17.78
C ARG A 30 1.91 10.01 18.03
N GLN A 31 2.69 11.03 17.68
CA GLN A 31 4.15 11.02 17.89
C GLN A 31 4.54 10.86 19.36
N ASP A 32 3.81 11.49 20.29
CA ASP A 32 4.05 11.37 21.73
C ASP A 32 3.80 9.95 22.23
N ALA A 33 2.75 9.29 21.75
CA ALA A 33 2.50 7.89 22.08
C ALA A 33 3.56 6.95 21.48
N VAL A 34 4.01 7.22 20.24
CA VAL A 34 5.11 6.46 19.63
C VAL A 34 6.41 6.66 20.42
N ALA A 35 6.71 7.88 20.87
CA ALA A 35 7.89 8.19 21.68
C ALA A 35 7.86 7.44 23.03
N GLU A 36 6.73 7.47 23.73
CA GLU A 36 6.58 6.77 25.01
C GLU A 36 6.76 5.25 24.88
N LEU A 37 6.20 4.65 23.83
CA LEU A 37 6.37 3.21 23.52
C LEU A 37 7.78 2.89 23.00
N LEU A 38 8.47 3.86 22.40
CA LEU A 38 9.84 3.70 21.92
C LEU A 38 10.81 3.65 23.11
N ASP A 39 10.66 4.58 24.05
CA ASP A 39 11.55 4.76 25.20
C ASP A 39 11.36 3.64 26.25
N ASN A 40 10.15 3.11 26.38
CA ASN A 40 9.85 2.05 27.35
C ASN A 40 9.75 0.67 26.68
N THR A 41 10.89 -0.01 26.60
CA THR A 41 10.98 -1.34 25.95
C THR A 41 10.14 -2.39 26.67
N THR A 42 10.12 -2.40 28.01
CA THR A 42 9.33 -3.36 28.80
C THR A 42 7.82 -3.19 28.54
N LEU A 43 7.35 -1.94 28.50
CA LEU A 43 5.97 -1.61 28.15
C LEU A 43 5.62 -2.14 26.74
N ARG A 44 6.49 -1.85 25.77
CA ARG A 44 6.29 -2.26 24.37
C ARG A 44 6.19 -3.77 24.22
N GLU A 45 7.10 -4.52 24.84
CA GLU A 45 7.12 -5.99 24.76
C GLU A 45 5.89 -6.60 25.44
N ALA A 46 5.49 -6.09 26.61
CA ALA A 46 4.28 -6.51 27.30
C ALA A 46 3.02 -6.29 26.45
N VAL A 47 2.90 -5.12 25.79
CA VAL A 47 1.78 -4.84 24.87
C VAL A 47 1.79 -5.81 23.69
N VAL A 48 2.94 -6.04 23.04
CA VAL A 48 3.06 -6.95 21.90
C VAL A 48 2.64 -8.38 22.26
N GLU A 49 3.10 -8.89 23.39
CA GLU A 49 2.77 -10.25 23.84
C GLU A 49 1.27 -10.42 24.06
N ARG A 50 0.63 -9.45 24.72
CA ARG A 50 -0.82 -9.48 24.95
C ARG A 50 -1.63 -9.31 23.66
N LEU A 51 -1.20 -8.45 22.74
CA LEU A 51 -1.89 -8.24 21.47
C LEU A 51 -1.89 -9.50 20.57
N LYS A 52 -0.86 -10.36 20.65
CA LYS A 52 -0.82 -11.63 19.88
C LYS A 52 -1.93 -12.62 20.25
N ALA A 53 -2.43 -12.55 21.47
CA ALA A 53 -3.51 -13.42 21.95
C ALA A 53 -4.91 -12.90 21.55
N ILE A 54 -5.00 -11.68 21.01
CA ILE A 54 -6.26 -11.04 20.63
C ILE A 54 -6.60 -11.39 19.19
N TYR A 55 -7.79 -11.96 19.00
CA TYR A 55 -8.35 -12.27 17.69
C TYR A 55 -8.98 -11.03 17.02
N ASP A 56 -9.43 -11.17 15.78
CA ASP A 56 -10.04 -10.09 15.00
C ASP A 56 -11.45 -9.73 15.52
N LEU A 57 -11.49 -8.90 16.58
CA LEU A 57 -12.73 -8.46 17.22
C LEU A 57 -13.68 -7.75 16.25
N GLU A 58 -13.15 -6.93 15.33
CA GLU A 58 -13.98 -6.23 14.34
C GLU A 58 -14.76 -7.23 13.47
N ARG A 59 -14.11 -8.28 12.97
CA ARG A 59 -14.77 -9.30 12.14
C ARG A 59 -15.74 -10.16 12.95
N ILE A 60 -15.39 -10.53 14.17
CA ILE A 60 -16.27 -11.32 15.04
C ILE A 60 -17.56 -10.53 15.33
N VAL A 61 -17.42 -9.24 15.65
CA VAL A 61 -18.57 -8.36 15.90
C VAL A 61 -19.44 -8.19 14.65
N SER A 62 -18.84 -8.00 13.46
CA SER A 62 -19.62 -7.93 12.21
C SER A 62 -20.41 -9.21 11.94
N ARG A 63 -19.85 -10.39 12.24
CA ARG A 63 -20.57 -11.67 12.10
C ARG A 63 -21.68 -11.83 13.12
N LEU A 64 -21.49 -11.34 14.34
CA LEU A 64 -22.49 -11.34 15.41
C LEU A 64 -23.69 -10.45 15.03
N GLU A 65 -23.42 -9.27 14.47
CA GLU A 65 -24.45 -8.35 14.01
C GLU A 65 -25.35 -8.96 12.91
N VAL A 66 -24.73 -9.70 11.98
CA VAL A 66 -25.42 -10.41 10.89
C VAL A 66 -26.06 -11.74 11.35
N GLY A 67 -25.79 -12.19 12.58
CA GLY A 67 -26.32 -13.45 13.13
C GLY A 67 -25.63 -14.73 12.62
N SER A 68 -24.47 -14.59 11.97
CA SER A 68 -23.71 -15.69 11.34
C SER A 68 -22.56 -16.26 12.20
N ALA A 69 -22.27 -15.64 13.35
CA ALA A 69 -21.12 -15.98 14.19
C ALA A 69 -21.24 -17.34 14.90
N ASN A 70 -20.34 -18.28 14.67
CA ASN A 70 -20.41 -19.63 15.25
C ASN A 70 -19.87 -19.71 16.70
N ALA A 71 -19.94 -20.89 17.32
CA ALA A 71 -19.43 -21.09 18.67
C ALA A 71 -17.92 -20.86 18.80
N ARG A 72 -17.14 -21.11 17.74
CA ARG A 72 -15.69 -20.80 17.69
C ARG A 72 -15.42 -19.30 17.66
N ASP A 73 -16.25 -18.51 16.99
CA ASP A 73 -16.16 -17.05 17.02
C ASP A 73 -16.39 -16.53 18.45
N LEU A 74 -17.32 -17.11 19.21
CA LEU A 74 -17.55 -16.76 20.62
C LEU A 74 -16.41 -17.20 21.54
N VAL A 75 -15.78 -18.35 21.28
CA VAL A 75 -14.55 -18.74 22.01
C VAL A 75 -13.39 -17.80 21.69
N SER A 76 -13.25 -17.38 20.43
CA SER A 76 -12.24 -16.40 20.02
C SER A 76 -12.47 -15.03 20.68
N LEU A 77 -13.74 -14.63 20.80
CA LEU A 77 -14.15 -13.45 21.57
C LEU A 77 -13.76 -13.60 23.04
N ARG A 78 -14.16 -14.70 23.70
CA ARG A 78 -13.81 -14.99 25.10
C ARG A 78 -12.30 -14.91 25.34
N THR A 79 -11.51 -15.56 24.49
CA THR A 79 -10.04 -15.58 24.59
C THR A 79 -9.45 -14.17 24.47
N SER A 80 -10.00 -13.37 23.56
CA SER A 80 -9.58 -11.97 23.40
C SER A 80 -9.99 -11.10 24.60
N LEU A 81 -11.19 -11.30 25.14
CA LEU A 81 -11.70 -10.56 26.30
C LEU A 81 -10.91 -10.88 27.58
N ALA A 82 -10.46 -12.13 27.74
CA ALA A 82 -9.66 -12.57 28.89
C ALA A 82 -8.37 -11.75 29.09
N VAL A 83 -7.81 -11.24 27.99
CA VAL A 83 -6.52 -10.54 27.95
C VAL A 83 -6.67 -9.02 28.17
N LEU A 84 -7.87 -8.47 28.01
CA LEU A 84 -8.14 -7.03 28.12
C LEU A 84 -7.81 -6.41 29.49
N PRO A 85 -8.09 -7.05 30.65
CA PRO A 85 -7.72 -6.49 31.95
C PRO A 85 -6.21 -6.24 32.05
N GLU A 86 -5.41 -7.15 31.52
CA GLU A 86 -3.96 -7.08 31.56
C GLU A 86 -3.42 -6.00 30.60
N VAL A 87 -3.98 -5.91 29.39
CA VAL A 87 -3.66 -4.80 28.46
C VAL A 87 -3.99 -3.45 29.11
N LYS A 88 -5.13 -3.35 29.78
CA LYS A 88 -5.54 -2.14 30.51
C LYS A 88 -4.56 -1.81 31.63
N ALA A 89 -4.13 -2.80 32.42
CA ALA A 89 -3.14 -2.61 33.48
C ALA A 89 -1.78 -2.14 32.95
N VAL A 90 -1.31 -2.71 31.84
CA VAL A 90 -0.07 -2.31 31.19
C VAL A 90 -0.12 -0.86 30.70
N LEU A 91 -1.27 -0.41 30.19
CA LEU A 91 -1.48 0.96 29.72
C LEU A 91 -1.77 1.98 30.83
N ALA A 92 -2.02 1.55 32.08
CA ALA A 92 -2.46 2.43 33.16
C ALA A 92 -1.45 3.52 33.53
N ASN A 93 -0.15 3.21 33.42
CA ASN A 93 0.93 4.13 33.78
C ASN A 93 1.41 5.00 32.62
N CYS A 94 0.75 4.93 31.46
CA CYS A 94 1.09 5.75 30.30
C CYS A 94 0.70 7.22 30.51
N LYS A 95 1.58 8.12 30.08
CA LYS A 95 1.48 9.57 30.26
C LYS A 95 0.99 10.29 29.01
N SER A 96 1.24 9.75 27.82
CA SER A 96 0.82 10.39 26.58
C SER A 96 -0.70 10.48 26.49
N ARG A 97 -1.19 11.66 26.10
CA ARG A 97 -2.63 11.95 26.00
C ARG A 97 -3.37 10.92 25.13
N LYS A 98 -2.72 10.43 24.07
CA LYS A 98 -3.31 9.44 23.16
C LYS A 98 -3.46 8.07 23.81
N LEU A 99 -2.45 7.59 24.54
CA LEU A 99 -2.54 6.32 25.27
C LEU A 99 -3.54 6.40 26.43
N GLN A 100 -3.62 7.55 27.13
CA GLN A 100 -4.64 7.77 28.16
C GLN A 100 -6.07 7.75 27.59
N LYS A 101 -6.30 8.40 26.44
CA LYS A 101 -7.60 8.31 25.74
C LYS A 101 -7.95 6.87 25.37
N ILE A 102 -6.97 6.08 24.92
CA ILE A 102 -7.16 4.66 24.61
C ILE A 102 -7.49 3.88 25.88
N TYR A 103 -6.75 4.09 26.97
CA TYR A 103 -6.99 3.44 28.26
C TYR A 103 -8.43 3.67 28.76
N ASN A 104 -8.94 4.90 28.64
CA ASN A 104 -10.31 5.24 29.02
C ASN A 104 -11.37 4.55 28.16
N ASN A 105 -11.10 4.39 26.86
CA ASN A 105 -11.99 3.74 25.90
C ASN A 105 -11.82 2.20 25.86
N LEU A 106 -10.88 1.65 26.64
CA LEU A 106 -10.66 0.21 26.72
C LEU A 106 -11.56 -0.37 27.80
N HIS A 107 -12.69 -0.95 27.37
CA HIS A 107 -13.63 -1.64 28.24
C HIS A 107 -13.21 -3.10 28.40
N VAL A 108 -13.33 -3.64 29.62
CA VAL A 108 -12.87 -5.01 29.95
C VAL A 108 -13.94 -6.06 29.61
N HIS A 109 -15.22 -5.67 29.56
CA HIS A 109 -16.36 -6.54 29.23
C HIS A 109 -16.46 -7.78 30.14
N GLU A 110 -16.23 -7.62 31.44
CA GLU A 110 -16.21 -8.73 32.42
C GLU A 110 -17.51 -9.56 32.41
N GLU A 111 -18.67 -8.91 32.28
CA GLU A 111 -19.97 -9.58 32.18
C GLU A 111 -20.03 -10.55 30.98
N ILE A 112 -19.56 -10.10 29.81
CA ILE A 112 -19.55 -10.88 28.58
C ILE A 112 -18.53 -12.02 28.69
N TYR A 113 -17.34 -11.71 29.21
CA TYR A 113 -16.31 -12.72 29.44
C TYR A 113 -16.81 -13.83 30.37
N SER A 114 -17.39 -13.48 31.52
CA SER A 114 -17.90 -14.44 32.51
C SER A 114 -19.05 -15.28 31.97
N ALA A 115 -19.95 -14.68 31.18
CA ALA A 115 -21.04 -15.42 30.56
C ALA A 115 -20.53 -16.40 29.49
N LEU A 116 -19.56 -15.99 28.66
CA LEU A 116 -18.95 -16.87 27.67
C LEU A 116 -18.13 -18.00 28.30
N ASP A 117 -17.42 -17.69 29.39
CA ASP A 117 -16.56 -18.68 30.05
C ASP A 117 -17.36 -19.75 30.80
N THR A 118 -18.49 -19.38 31.41
CA THR A 118 -19.38 -20.35 32.05
C THR A 118 -20.22 -21.13 31.03
N ALA A 119 -20.57 -20.52 29.90
CA ALA A 119 -21.52 -21.12 28.96
C ALA A 119 -20.90 -21.99 27.86
N ILE A 120 -19.73 -21.66 27.29
CA ILE A 120 -19.24 -22.30 26.06
C ILE A 120 -18.01 -23.17 26.34
N VAL A 121 -17.98 -24.37 25.75
CA VAL A 121 -16.84 -25.30 25.85
C VAL A 121 -15.58 -24.74 25.18
N ASP A 122 -14.40 -25.23 25.57
CA ASP A 122 -13.14 -24.70 25.04
C ASP A 122 -12.92 -25.07 23.57
N GLU A 123 -13.37 -26.25 23.14
CA GLU A 123 -13.28 -26.72 21.75
C GLU A 123 -14.66 -27.02 21.19
N PRO A 124 -15.43 -25.98 20.76
CA PRO A 124 -16.75 -26.21 20.23
C PRO A 124 -16.69 -26.74 18.78
N PRO A 125 -17.73 -27.48 18.35
CA PRO A 125 -17.85 -27.94 16.98
C PRO A 125 -17.94 -26.78 15.99
N PHE A 126 -17.66 -27.08 14.72
CA PHE A 126 -17.69 -26.06 13.67
C PHE A 126 -19.12 -25.59 13.38
N SER A 127 -20.07 -26.53 13.37
CA SER A 127 -21.48 -26.27 13.10
C SER A 127 -22.26 -26.13 14.40
N VAL A 128 -23.06 -25.07 14.48
CA VAL A 128 -24.04 -24.87 15.58
C VAL A 128 -25.12 -25.97 15.58
N ARG A 129 -25.27 -26.71 14.47
CA ARG A 129 -26.26 -27.79 14.33
C ARG A 129 -25.81 -29.14 14.90
N GLU A 130 -24.52 -29.31 15.18
CA GLU A 130 -23.98 -30.58 15.67
C GLU A 130 -24.17 -30.77 17.19
N GLY A 131 -24.59 -29.71 17.89
CA GLY A 131 -24.68 -29.67 19.35
C GLY A 131 -23.31 -29.78 20.03
N GLY A 132 -23.25 -29.87 21.35
CA GLY A 132 -22.03 -30.00 22.15
C GLY A 132 -21.22 -28.71 22.25
N MET A 133 -21.90 -27.57 22.26
CA MET A 133 -21.26 -26.25 22.37
C MET A 133 -21.37 -25.64 23.76
N ILE A 134 -22.32 -26.11 24.58
CA ILE A 134 -22.56 -25.57 25.92
C ILE A 134 -21.81 -26.41 26.97
N LYS A 135 -21.20 -25.74 27.96
CA LYS A 135 -20.52 -26.39 29.09
C LYS A 135 -21.53 -27.07 30.03
N THR A 136 -21.12 -28.21 30.57
CA THR A 136 -21.87 -28.90 31.63
C THR A 136 -21.95 -28.02 32.88
N GLY A 137 -23.12 -27.93 33.51
CA GLY A 137 -23.37 -27.07 34.67
C GLY A 137 -23.91 -25.68 34.35
N TYR A 138 -24.02 -25.32 33.06
CA TYR A 138 -24.63 -24.05 32.65
C TYR A 138 -26.16 -24.08 32.71
N ASN A 139 -26.77 -25.22 32.40
CA ASN A 139 -28.21 -25.40 32.40
C ASN A 139 -28.58 -26.80 32.89
N ALA A 140 -29.38 -26.87 33.96
CA ALA A 140 -29.74 -28.14 34.60
C ALA A 140 -30.56 -29.07 33.69
N GLU A 141 -31.47 -28.52 32.87
CA GLU A 141 -32.27 -29.31 31.93
C GLU A 141 -31.40 -29.93 30.84
N LEU A 142 -30.41 -29.17 30.34
CA LEU A 142 -29.44 -29.67 29.37
C LEU A 142 -28.56 -30.77 29.97
N ASP A 143 -28.12 -30.61 31.22
CA ASP A 143 -27.31 -31.60 31.91
C ASP A 143 -28.08 -32.91 32.14
N GLU A 144 -29.37 -32.84 32.52
CA GLU A 144 -30.25 -34.01 32.64
C GLU A 144 -30.40 -34.75 31.31
N LEU A 145 -30.60 -34.02 30.21
CA LEU A 145 -30.69 -34.62 28.88
C LEU A 145 -29.36 -35.27 28.46
N HIS A 146 -28.22 -34.66 28.79
CA HIS A 146 -26.90 -35.26 28.54
C HIS A 146 -26.67 -36.52 29.36
N LEU A 147 -27.16 -36.59 30.61
CA LEU A 147 -27.10 -37.81 31.42
C LEU A 147 -27.89 -38.96 30.76
N ILE A 148 -29.12 -38.69 30.31
CA ILE A 148 -29.95 -39.67 29.59
C ILE A 148 -29.24 -40.16 28.32
N ALA A 149 -28.57 -39.26 27.59
CA ALA A 149 -27.82 -39.63 26.39
C ALA A 149 -26.53 -40.42 26.71
N LYS A 150 -25.87 -40.16 27.84
CA LYS A 150 -24.64 -40.84 28.28
C LYS A 150 -24.91 -42.25 28.81
N ASP A 151 -26.04 -42.45 29.49
CA ASP A 151 -26.55 -43.76 29.91
C ASP A 151 -26.90 -44.69 28.73
N ASN A 152 -26.83 -44.20 27.49
CA ASN A 152 -27.01 -45.03 26.29
C ASN A 152 -26.04 -46.22 26.24
N LYS A 153 -24.75 -45.99 26.50
CA LYS A 153 -23.73 -47.04 26.37
C LYS A 153 -23.91 -48.15 27.42
N SER A 154 -24.21 -47.77 28.66
CA SER A 154 -24.45 -48.73 29.75
C SER A 154 -25.74 -49.51 29.51
N TRP A 155 -26.81 -48.84 29.09
CA TRP A 155 -28.06 -49.51 28.75
C TRP A 155 -27.89 -50.49 27.58
N MET A 156 -27.17 -50.11 26.51
CA MET A 156 -26.93 -50.98 25.36
C MET A 156 -26.14 -52.24 25.72
N GLN A 157 -25.13 -52.12 26.58
CA GLN A 157 -24.37 -53.28 27.05
C GLN A 157 -25.23 -54.23 27.89
N ASN A 158 -26.02 -53.68 28.81
CA ASN A 158 -26.94 -54.47 29.63
C ASN A 158 -28.03 -55.14 28.78
N PHE A 159 -28.55 -54.43 27.78
CA PHE A 159 -29.55 -54.94 26.85
C PHE A 159 -28.99 -56.05 25.96
N GLU A 160 -27.79 -55.86 25.40
CA GLU A 160 -27.10 -56.90 24.62
C GLU A 160 -26.85 -58.16 25.44
N GLN A 161 -26.43 -58.01 26.71
CA GLN A 161 -26.21 -59.15 27.60
C GLN A 161 -27.52 -59.87 27.95
N LYS A 162 -28.56 -59.13 28.33
CA LYS A 162 -29.89 -59.67 28.67
C LYS A 162 -30.46 -60.50 27.51
N ILE A 163 -30.47 -59.96 26.29
CA ILE A 163 -31.01 -60.67 25.12
C ILE A 163 -30.13 -61.88 24.74
N LYS A 164 -28.80 -61.81 24.91
CA LYS A 164 -27.91 -62.97 24.69
C LYS A 164 -28.20 -64.12 25.66
N GLU A 165 -28.48 -63.80 26.92
CA GLU A 165 -28.84 -64.77 27.96
C GLU A 165 -30.22 -65.38 27.69
N GLU A 166 -31.21 -64.57 27.29
CA GLU A 166 -32.58 -65.02 26.99
C GLU A 166 -32.68 -65.88 25.71
N THR A 167 -31.93 -65.55 24.67
CA THR A 167 -32.00 -66.24 23.36
C THR A 167 -30.96 -67.34 23.16
N GLY A 168 -29.89 -67.35 23.95
CA GLY A 168 -28.76 -68.28 23.79
C GLY A 168 -27.86 -68.00 22.57
N ILE A 169 -28.12 -66.94 21.80
CA ILE A 169 -27.40 -66.58 20.56
C ILE A 169 -26.14 -65.77 20.90
N LYS A 170 -24.99 -66.45 21.06
CA LYS A 170 -23.72 -65.80 21.46
C LYS A 170 -23.13 -64.83 20.42
N THR A 171 -23.48 -64.98 19.13
CA THR A 171 -22.92 -64.18 18.02
C THR A 171 -23.68 -62.89 17.76
N MET A 172 -24.77 -62.63 18.48
CA MET A 172 -25.61 -61.46 18.32
C MET A 172 -24.86 -60.17 18.68
N LYS A 173 -25.05 -59.12 17.88
CA LYS A 173 -24.52 -57.77 18.15
C LYS A 173 -25.58 -56.71 17.97
N VAL A 174 -25.61 -55.72 18.86
CA VAL A 174 -26.45 -54.53 18.67
C VAL A 174 -25.62 -53.49 17.91
N GLY A 175 -26.18 -52.97 16.82
CA GLY A 175 -25.52 -51.98 15.96
C GLY A 175 -26.41 -50.77 15.68
N PHE A 176 -25.80 -49.70 15.17
CA PHE A 176 -26.50 -48.49 14.73
C PHE A 176 -26.20 -48.20 13.26
N ASN A 177 -27.23 -47.87 12.47
CA ASN A 177 -27.11 -47.44 11.09
C ASN A 177 -27.81 -46.08 10.93
N LYS A 178 -27.18 -45.14 10.23
CA LYS A 178 -27.74 -43.80 9.97
C LYS A 178 -29.10 -43.82 9.25
N VAL A 179 -29.39 -44.85 8.44
CA VAL A 179 -30.62 -44.96 7.64
C VAL A 179 -31.71 -45.76 8.36
N PHE A 180 -31.34 -46.84 9.05
CA PHE A 180 -32.29 -47.80 9.62
C PHE A 180 -32.36 -47.78 11.16
N GLY A 181 -31.57 -46.91 11.78
CA GLY A 181 -31.56 -46.77 13.23
C GLY A 181 -30.80 -47.88 13.95
N TYR A 182 -31.17 -48.14 15.20
CA TYR A 182 -30.66 -49.29 15.96
C TYR A 182 -31.22 -50.61 15.42
N TYR A 183 -30.39 -51.65 15.47
CA TYR A 183 -30.74 -53.00 15.04
C TYR A 183 -29.96 -54.06 15.81
N ILE A 184 -30.50 -55.28 15.82
CA ILE A 184 -29.85 -56.48 16.33
C ILE A 184 -29.41 -57.30 15.12
N GLU A 185 -28.12 -57.56 15.01
CA GLU A 185 -27.53 -58.35 13.93
C GLU A 185 -27.29 -59.79 14.40
N VAL A 186 -27.85 -60.75 13.66
CA VAL A 186 -27.73 -62.19 13.90
C VAL A 186 -27.16 -62.87 12.66
N SER A 187 -26.22 -63.80 12.84
CA SER A 187 -25.66 -64.58 11.73
C SER A 187 -26.71 -65.46 11.07
N LYS A 188 -26.68 -65.59 9.74
CA LYS A 188 -27.68 -66.36 8.97
C LYS A 188 -27.83 -67.83 9.38
N GLY A 189 -26.80 -68.44 9.96
CA GLY A 189 -26.86 -69.81 10.50
C GLY A 189 -27.62 -69.95 11.83
N GLN A 190 -28.03 -68.85 12.46
CA GLN A 190 -28.79 -68.83 13.72
C GLN A 190 -30.12 -68.07 13.59
N SER A 191 -30.54 -67.72 12.37
CA SER A 191 -31.80 -66.99 12.13
C SER A 191 -33.05 -67.80 12.48
N GLU A 192 -32.98 -69.14 12.43
CA GLU A 192 -34.08 -70.02 12.84
C GLU A 192 -34.31 -70.06 14.36
N ASN A 193 -33.31 -69.66 15.16
CA ASN A 193 -33.40 -69.59 16.62
C ASN A 193 -33.87 -68.22 17.12
N VAL A 194 -34.25 -67.32 16.22
CA VAL A 194 -34.69 -65.96 16.56
C VAL A 194 -36.16 -65.99 17.01
N PRO A 195 -36.50 -65.46 18.20
CA PRO A 195 -37.88 -65.47 18.70
C PRO A 195 -38.86 -64.65 17.83
N ASP A 196 -40.14 -65.04 17.84
CA ASP A 196 -41.21 -64.42 17.01
C ASP A 196 -41.41 -62.90 17.24
N TYR A 197 -41.01 -62.38 18.40
CA TYR A 197 -41.13 -60.94 18.70
C TYR A 197 -40.06 -60.06 18.03
N PHE A 198 -39.09 -60.66 17.34
CA PHE A 198 -38.08 -59.94 16.55
C PHE A 198 -38.66 -59.56 15.18
N VAL A 199 -38.85 -58.27 14.95
CA VAL A 199 -39.32 -57.77 13.66
C VAL A 199 -38.13 -57.55 12.74
N ARG A 200 -38.09 -58.26 11.61
CA ARG A 200 -37.00 -58.16 10.62
C ARG A 200 -36.98 -56.78 9.94
N LYS A 201 -35.84 -56.07 10.01
CA LYS A 201 -35.61 -54.75 9.37
C LYS A 201 -34.86 -54.88 8.04
N GLN A 202 -33.82 -55.72 7.96
CA GLN A 202 -32.95 -55.80 6.77
C GLN A 202 -32.29 -57.17 6.65
N THR A 203 -32.07 -57.63 5.41
CA THR A 203 -31.32 -58.86 5.11
C THR A 203 -29.99 -58.51 4.47
N LEU A 204 -28.89 -59.03 5.03
CA LEU A 204 -27.55 -58.92 4.45
C LEU A 204 -27.09 -60.28 3.90
N VAL A 205 -25.97 -60.28 3.16
CA VAL A 205 -25.41 -61.49 2.55
C VAL A 205 -25.10 -62.57 3.61
N ASN A 206 -24.57 -62.18 4.78
CA ASN A 206 -24.12 -63.08 5.85
C ASN A 206 -24.88 -62.94 7.19
N ALA A 207 -25.83 -62.00 7.30
CA ALA A 207 -26.52 -61.70 8.55
C ALA A 207 -27.94 -61.18 8.31
N GLU A 208 -28.80 -61.33 9.31
CA GLU A 208 -30.15 -60.75 9.33
C GLU A 208 -30.23 -59.70 10.45
N ARG A 209 -30.91 -58.59 10.19
CA ARG A 209 -31.08 -57.47 11.12
C ARG A 209 -32.53 -57.38 11.59
N TYR A 210 -32.72 -57.28 12.90
CA TYR A 210 -34.03 -57.23 13.54
C TYR A 210 -34.16 -56.02 14.47
N ILE A 211 -35.39 -55.70 14.85
CA ILE A 211 -35.75 -54.71 15.88
C ILE A 211 -36.75 -55.35 16.84
N VAL A 212 -36.63 -55.04 18.12
CA VAL A 212 -37.61 -55.45 19.15
C VAL A 212 -38.28 -54.21 19.74
N PRO A 213 -39.51 -54.32 20.29
CA PRO A 213 -40.23 -53.18 20.86
C PRO A 213 -39.41 -52.40 21.91
N GLU A 214 -38.74 -53.09 22.84
CA GLU A 214 -37.90 -52.48 23.88
C GLU A 214 -36.77 -51.61 23.28
N LEU A 215 -36.14 -52.07 22.20
CA LEU A 215 -35.07 -51.34 21.50
C LEU A 215 -35.62 -50.16 20.70
N LYS A 216 -36.85 -50.27 20.17
CA LYS A 216 -37.53 -49.19 19.44
C LYS A 216 -37.98 -48.05 20.37
N ASP A 217 -38.51 -48.38 21.55
CA ASP A 217 -38.90 -47.38 22.55
C ASP A 217 -37.68 -46.63 23.08
N PHE A 218 -36.57 -47.34 23.29
CA PHE A 218 -35.30 -46.75 23.66
C PHE A 218 -34.72 -45.84 22.56
N GLU A 219 -34.76 -46.29 21.31
CA GLU A 219 -34.37 -45.50 20.14
C GLU A 219 -35.16 -44.18 20.07
N ASN A 220 -36.48 -44.22 20.23
CA ASN A 220 -37.32 -43.02 20.25
C ASN A 220 -36.96 -42.08 21.42
N LYS A 221 -36.69 -42.63 22.61
CA LYS A 221 -36.28 -41.85 23.78
C LYS A 221 -34.95 -41.14 23.55
N ILE A 222 -33.96 -41.80 22.95
CA ILE A 222 -32.66 -41.21 22.64
C ILE A 222 -32.78 -40.15 21.54
N LEU A 223 -33.47 -40.46 20.44
CA LEU A 223 -33.64 -39.53 19.33
C LEU A 223 -34.35 -38.26 19.80
N GLY A 224 -35.42 -38.40 20.58
CA GLY A 224 -36.13 -37.27 21.18
C GLY A 224 -35.27 -36.48 22.17
N ALA A 225 -34.44 -37.15 22.99
CA ALA A 225 -33.50 -36.45 23.87
C ALA A 225 -32.43 -35.69 23.07
N LYS A 226 -31.89 -36.28 22.00
CA LYS A 226 -30.87 -35.65 21.16
C LYS A 226 -31.41 -34.42 20.41
N GLU A 227 -32.60 -34.52 19.84
CA GLU A 227 -33.26 -33.37 19.19
C GLU A 227 -33.52 -32.24 20.19
N LYS A 228 -33.96 -32.57 21.41
CA LYS A 228 -34.14 -31.58 22.49
C LYS A 228 -32.83 -30.93 22.92
N ILE A 229 -31.74 -31.70 23.02
CA ILE A 229 -30.39 -31.17 23.30
C ILE A 229 -30.01 -30.16 22.23
N GLU A 230 -30.10 -30.53 20.94
CA GLU A 230 -29.72 -29.65 19.83
C GLU A 230 -30.56 -28.35 19.81
N GLN A 231 -31.87 -28.46 20.07
CA GLN A 231 -32.77 -27.29 20.16
C GLN A 231 -32.47 -26.40 21.37
N LEU A 232 -32.28 -27.00 22.54
CA LEU A 232 -32.01 -26.27 23.78
C LEU A 232 -30.64 -25.58 23.74
N GLU A 233 -29.61 -26.27 23.24
CA GLU A 233 -28.31 -25.64 23.04
C GLU A 233 -28.39 -24.48 22.05
N TYR A 234 -29.08 -24.66 20.91
CA TYR A 234 -29.27 -23.57 19.95
C TYR A 234 -30.00 -22.37 20.57
N TYR A 235 -31.00 -22.62 21.41
CA TYR A 235 -31.72 -21.59 22.14
C TYR A 235 -30.80 -20.84 23.12
N LEU A 236 -30.06 -21.55 23.98
CA LEU A 236 -29.12 -20.96 24.94
C LEU A 236 -28.03 -20.14 24.23
N PHE A 237 -27.49 -20.68 23.13
CA PHE A 237 -26.51 -19.99 22.31
C PHE A 237 -27.08 -18.73 21.64
N SER A 238 -28.34 -18.77 21.20
CA SER A 238 -29.02 -17.60 20.66
C SER A 238 -29.24 -16.51 21.71
N GLN A 239 -29.55 -16.88 22.95
CA GLN A 239 -29.62 -15.93 24.07
C GLN A 239 -28.27 -15.25 24.33
N LEU A 240 -27.16 -16.00 24.33
CA LEU A 240 -25.81 -15.43 24.48
C LEU A 240 -25.50 -14.43 23.36
N ARG A 241 -25.85 -14.76 22.11
CA ARG A 241 -25.66 -13.85 20.97
C ARG A 241 -26.43 -12.55 21.15
N GLU A 242 -27.69 -12.60 21.58
CA GLU A 242 -28.49 -11.37 21.80
C GLU A 242 -27.96 -10.53 22.97
N MET A 243 -27.50 -11.16 24.05
CA MET A 243 -26.81 -10.47 25.13
C MET A 243 -25.58 -9.72 24.62
N ILE A 244 -24.73 -10.37 23.81
CA ILE A 244 -23.54 -9.73 23.22
C ILE A 244 -23.95 -8.64 22.23
N ARG A 245 -25.02 -8.85 21.46
CA ARG A 245 -25.54 -7.89 20.48
C ARG A 245 -25.87 -6.54 21.11
N SER A 246 -26.44 -6.55 22.32
CA SER A 246 -26.75 -5.33 23.08
C SER A 246 -25.51 -4.49 23.44
N LYS A 247 -24.31 -5.09 23.42
CA LYS A 247 -23.04 -4.47 23.78
C LYS A 247 -22.06 -4.32 22.63
N ILE A 248 -22.50 -4.57 21.38
CA ILE A 248 -21.65 -4.49 20.18
C ILE A 248 -20.91 -3.15 20.06
N SER A 249 -21.58 -2.03 20.32
CA SER A 249 -20.95 -0.70 20.19
C SER A 249 -19.72 -0.55 21.10
N GLU A 250 -19.82 -1.00 22.36
CA GLU A 250 -18.72 -0.92 23.33
C GLU A 250 -17.55 -1.84 22.92
N ILE A 251 -17.86 -3.03 22.36
CA ILE A 251 -16.83 -3.94 21.83
C ILE A 251 -16.14 -3.33 20.61
N GLN A 252 -16.88 -2.67 19.71
CA GLN A 252 -16.29 -1.97 18.55
C GLN A 252 -15.35 -0.83 18.98
N GLU A 253 -15.73 -0.07 20.01
CA GLU A 253 -14.86 0.98 20.57
C GLU A 253 -13.56 0.39 21.13
N THR A 254 -13.68 -0.72 21.86
CA THR A 254 -12.54 -1.47 22.40
C THR A 254 -11.65 -2.00 21.28
N ALA A 255 -12.22 -2.58 20.22
CA ALA A 255 -11.49 -3.07 19.06
C ALA A 255 -10.73 -1.93 18.34
N ARG A 256 -11.36 -0.77 18.15
CA ARG A 256 -10.71 0.42 17.57
C ARG A 256 -9.57 0.95 18.44
N ALA A 257 -9.73 0.91 19.77
CA ALA A 257 -8.71 1.29 20.72
C ALA A 257 -7.49 0.35 20.63
N LEU A 258 -7.72 -0.97 20.65
CA LEU A 258 -6.68 -2.00 20.49
C LEU A 258 -5.96 -1.89 19.15
N ALA A 259 -6.69 -1.73 18.05
CA ALA A 259 -6.11 -1.53 16.72
C ALA A 259 -5.21 -0.28 16.70
N THR A 260 -5.61 0.79 17.41
CA THR A 260 -4.78 2.00 17.51
C THR A 260 -3.50 1.76 18.32
N VAL A 261 -3.57 1.01 19.43
CA VAL A 261 -2.37 0.63 20.22
C VAL A 261 -1.43 -0.21 19.39
N ASP A 262 -1.95 -1.19 18.65
CA ASP A 262 -1.16 -2.08 17.80
C ASP A 262 -0.40 -1.30 16.72
N VAL A 263 -1.07 -0.35 16.06
CA VAL A 263 -0.40 0.54 15.08
C VAL A 263 0.68 1.40 15.72
N LEU A 264 0.40 2.04 16.85
CA LEU A 264 1.39 2.88 17.55
C LEU A 264 2.60 2.06 18.00
N THR A 265 2.36 0.85 18.51
CA THR A 265 3.40 -0.11 18.89
C THR A 265 4.24 -0.53 17.70
N SER A 266 3.59 -0.83 16.57
CA SER A 266 4.27 -1.13 15.30
C SER A 266 5.17 0.01 14.84
N LEU A 267 4.69 1.26 14.89
CA LEU A 267 5.49 2.44 14.54
C LEU A 267 6.69 2.62 15.49
N ALA A 268 6.52 2.38 16.79
CA ALA A 268 7.61 2.43 17.76
C ALA A 268 8.67 1.35 17.51
N ILE A 269 8.26 0.11 17.19
CA ILE A 269 9.17 -0.98 16.81
C ILE A 269 9.98 -0.60 15.58
N VAL A 270 9.33 -0.05 14.55
CA VAL A 270 10.00 0.43 13.32
C VAL A 270 11.01 1.51 13.64
N ALA A 271 10.63 2.48 14.49
CA ALA A 271 11.50 3.58 14.86
C ALA A 271 12.74 3.11 15.60
N TYR A 272 12.59 2.17 16.54
CA TYR A 272 13.70 1.52 17.24
C TYR A 272 14.59 0.73 16.28
N LYS A 273 13.98 -0.16 15.49
CA LYS A 273 14.72 -1.12 14.65
C LYS A 273 15.53 -0.45 13.55
N TYR A 274 15.05 0.68 13.02
CA TYR A 274 15.65 1.35 11.87
C TYR A 274 16.21 2.74 12.16
N ASN A 275 16.32 3.11 13.44
CA ASN A 275 16.81 4.40 13.90
C ASN A 275 16.09 5.56 13.20
N TYR A 276 14.77 5.59 13.31
CA TYR A 276 13.98 6.71 12.82
C TYR A 276 13.88 7.78 13.90
N ILE A 277 13.88 9.04 13.48
CA ILE A 277 13.81 10.19 14.37
C ILE A 277 12.39 10.73 14.41
N ARG A 278 12.04 11.36 15.52
CA ARG A 278 10.81 12.14 15.66
C ARG A 278 10.93 13.42 14.82
N PRO A 279 10.13 13.62 13.77
CA PRO A 279 10.15 14.87 13.02
C PRO A 279 9.44 15.96 13.82
N GLU A 280 10.01 17.17 13.82
CA GLU A 280 9.35 18.37 14.32
C GLU A 280 8.29 18.83 13.32
N LEU A 281 7.20 19.40 13.82
CA LEU A 281 6.14 19.98 12.98
C LEU A 281 6.21 21.50 13.06
N ASN A 282 6.04 22.15 11.91
CA ASN A 282 5.97 23.61 11.81
C ASN A 282 4.75 24.06 11.00
N ASN A 283 4.41 25.35 11.11
CA ASN A 283 3.34 26.01 10.35
C ASN A 283 3.85 27.05 9.36
N GLY A 284 5.16 27.10 9.15
CA GLY A 284 5.81 28.07 8.27
C GLY A 284 5.77 27.69 6.80
N GLY A 285 5.19 26.53 6.46
CA GLY A 285 5.23 25.99 5.09
C GLY A 285 6.61 25.42 4.72
N GLU A 286 7.48 25.15 5.69
CA GLU A 286 8.83 24.62 5.48
C GLU A 286 8.86 23.10 5.59
N ILE A 287 9.54 22.44 4.66
CA ILE A 287 9.91 21.02 4.68
C ILE A 287 11.42 20.96 4.63
N LYS A 288 12.03 20.77 5.80
CA LYS A 288 13.47 20.69 5.98
C LYS A 288 13.82 19.32 6.54
N ILE A 289 14.55 18.52 5.78
CA ILE A 289 14.96 17.17 6.14
C ILE A 289 16.46 17.06 5.95
N THR A 290 17.17 16.67 6.99
CA THR A 290 18.62 16.45 6.94
C THR A 290 18.92 14.96 6.95
N ASP A 291 19.76 14.51 6.01
CA ASP A 291 20.12 13.11 5.80
C ASP A 291 18.90 12.17 5.73
N GLY A 292 17.88 12.58 5.00
CA GLY A 292 16.70 11.75 4.75
C GLY A 292 17.08 10.51 3.95
N ARG A 293 16.43 9.38 4.23
CA ARG A 293 16.59 8.12 3.49
C ARG A 293 15.25 7.63 2.97
N HIS A 294 15.26 6.86 1.88
CA HIS A 294 14.03 6.30 1.34
C HIS A 294 13.62 5.06 2.17
N PRO A 295 12.47 5.06 2.87
CA PRO A 295 12.12 4.04 3.87
C PRO A 295 12.00 2.62 3.31
N VAL A 296 11.64 2.48 2.03
CA VAL A 296 11.56 1.18 1.33
C VAL A 296 12.88 0.78 0.67
N VAL A 297 13.44 1.63 -0.20
CA VAL A 297 14.66 1.31 -0.96
C VAL A 297 15.85 1.01 -0.05
N GLU A 298 16.01 1.73 1.07
CA GLU A 298 17.06 1.45 2.05
C GLU A 298 17.02 0.01 2.57
N ARG A 299 15.83 -0.61 2.64
CA ARG A 299 15.65 -1.97 3.12
C ARG A 299 15.83 -3.03 2.03
N LEU A 300 15.64 -2.66 0.77
CA LEU A 300 15.83 -3.56 -0.38
C LEU A 300 17.30 -3.69 -0.78
N LEU A 301 18.15 -2.73 -0.38
CA LEU A 301 19.58 -2.79 -0.62
C LEU A 301 20.24 -3.75 0.38
N GLU A 302 20.58 -4.97 -0.04
CA GLU A 302 21.23 -5.97 0.82
C GLU A 302 22.75 -5.77 0.96
N LYS A 303 23.40 -5.23 -0.10
CA LYS A 303 24.88 -5.12 -0.19
C LYS A 303 25.39 -3.69 -0.27
N GLU A 304 24.52 -2.71 -0.49
CA GLU A 304 24.90 -1.31 -0.66
C GLU A 304 24.29 -0.45 0.45
N ILE A 305 25.05 0.54 0.92
CA ILE A 305 24.55 1.53 1.89
C ILE A 305 23.73 2.57 1.12
N PHE A 306 22.51 2.86 1.58
CA PHE A 306 21.70 3.94 1.03
C PHE A 306 22.35 5.30 1.33
N VAL A 307 22.51 6.14 0.31
CA VAL A 307 23.10 7.47 0.45
C VAL A 307 22.01 8.46 0.89
N PRO A 308 22.10 9.04 2.10
CA PRO A 308 21.10 9.98 2.58
C PRO A 308 21.22 11.34 1.87
N ASN A 309 20.10 12.06 1.78
CA ASN A 309 20.02 13.34 1.08
C ASN A 309 19.26 14.39 1.90
N ASN A 310 19.70 15.64 1.79
CA ASN A 310 19.02 16.78 2.40
C ASN A 310 17.88 17.24 1.50
N VAL A 311 16.83 17.80 2.12
CA VAL A 311 15.70 18.44 1.45
C VAL A 311 15.47 19.77 2.15
N ASN A 312 15.34 20.83 1.40
CA ASN A 312 14.92 22.13 1.90
C ASN A 312 13.90 22.72 0.93
N LEU A 313 12.64 22.79 1.35
CA LEU A 313 11.56 23.38 0.57
C LEU A 313 10.80 24.34 1.47
N ASN A 314 10.62 25.58 1.05
CA ASN A 314 9.90 26.59 1.82
C ASN A 314 9.04 27.45 0.88
N ASN A 315 8.27 28.38 1.43
CA ASN A 315 7.39 29.23 0.62
C ASN A 315 8.07 30.53 0.12
N SER A 316 9.37 30.72 0.37
CA SER A 316 10.13 31.93 0.02
C SER A 316 11.29 31.63 -0.92
N ASP A 317 12.43 31.20 -0.37
CA ASP A 317 13.73 31.15 -1.04
C ASP A 317 13.94 29.86 -1.84
N GLU A 318 13.24 28.79 -1.49
CA GLU A 318 13.34 27.46 -2.13
C GLU A 318 11.95 26.83 -2.27
N SER A 319 11.08 27.45 -3.06
CA SER A 319 9.73 26.95 -3.33
C SER A 319 9.69 25.88 -4.42
N MET A 320 10.64 25.92 -5.35
CA MET A 320 10.73 24.96 -6.43
C MET A 320 12.18 24.51 -6.61
N ILE A 321 12.39 23.19 -6.59
CA ILE A 321 13.69 22.58 -6.85
C ILE A 321 13.66 21.92 -8.22
N VAL A 322 14.59 22.31 -9.09
CA VAL A 322 14.83 21.69 -10.39
C VAL A 322 15.97 20.70 -10.25
N ILE A 323 15.70 19.42 -10.48
CA ILE A 323 16.66 18.33 -10.32
C ILE A 323 17.12 17.87 -11.70
N THR A 324 18.39 18.09 -11.97
CA THR A 324 19.04 17.67 -13.22
C THR A 324 20.00 16.50 -12.97
N GLY A 325 20.31 15.77 -14.03
CA GLY A 325 21.28 14.68 -13.99
C GLY A 325 20.85 13.48 -14.83
N PRO A 326 21.72 12.48 -15.00
CA PRO A 326 21.46 11.34 -15.87
C PRO A 326 20.33 10.45 -15.37
N ASN A 327 19.82 9.61 -16.27
CA ASN A 327 18.85 8.57 -15.92
C ASN A 327 19.52 7.52 -15.03
N MET A 328 18.76 6.91 -14.12
CA MET A 328 19.24 5.98 -13.08
C MET A 328 20.14 6.61 -11.98
N ALA A 329 20.35 7.93 -11.98
CA ALA A 329 21.18 8.60 -10.99
C ALA A 329 20.51 8.77 -9.61
N GLY A 330 19.22 8.44 -9.48
CA GLY A 330 18.47 8.49 -8.23
C GLY A 330 17.52 9.67 -8.06
N LYS A 331 17.27 10.47 -9.12
CA LYS A 331 16.34 11.62 -9.12
C LYS A 331 14.93 11.21 -8.63
N SER A 332 14.32 10.21 -9.27
CA SER A 332 12.98 9.71 -8.91
C SER A 332 12.95 9.12 -7.50
N THR A 333 14.03 8.46 -7.06
CA THR A 333 14.15 7.93 -5.69
C THR A 333 14.17 9.06 -4.66
N TYR A 334 14.91 10.14 -4.92
CA TYR A 334 14.94 11.31 -4.05
C TYR A 334 13.55 11.97 -3.95
N MET A 335 12.85 12.19 -5.07
CA MET A 335 11.53 12.81 -5.04
C MET A 335 10.49 11.95 -4.30
N ARG A 336 10.43 10.64 -4.60
CA ARG A 336 9.55 9.71 -3.91
C ARG A 336 9.86 9.64 -2.42
N GLN A 337 11.14 9.70 -2.05
CA GLN A 337 11.57 9.77 -0.66
C GLN A 337 10.94 10.99 0.02
N VAL A 338 11.02 12.19 -0.55
CA VAL A 338 10.43 13.40 0.07
C VAL A 338 8.95 13.22 0.34
N ALA A 339 8.17 12.76 -0.65
CA ALA A 339 6.73 12.50 -0.47
C ALA A 339 6.45 11.49 0.65
N LEU A 340 7.20 10.38 0.69
CA LEU A 340 7.02 9.35 1.71
C LEU A 340 7.35 9.86 3.12
N LEU A 341 8.40 10.68 3.27
CA LEU A 341 8.78 11.25 4.57
C LEU A 341 7.71 12.23 5.07
N VAL A 342 7.15 13.05 4.19
CA VAL A 342 6.03 13.95 4.51
C VAL A 342 4.79 13.15 4.91
N LEU A 343 4.42 12.13 4.12
CA LEU A 343 3.28 11.26 4.41
C LEU A 343 3.43 10.54 5.75
N MET A 344 4.60 9.95 6.01
CA MET A 344 4.90 9.29 7.29
C MET A 344 4.82 10.27 8.46
N THR A 345 5.30 11.50 8.27
CA THR A 345 5.19 12.55 9.29
C THR A 345 3.74 12.89 9.59
N GLN A 346 2.91 13.14 8.56
CA GLN A 346 1.48 13.43 8.71
C GLN A 346 0.67 12.24 9.25
N MET A 347 1.16 11.01 9.08
CA MET A 347 0.60 9.84 9.73
C MET A 347 0.85 9.84 11.25
N GLY A 348 1.83 10.59 11.73
CA GLY A 348 2.29 10.57 13.13
C GLY A 348 3.39 9.54 13.38
N SER A 349 4.06 9.05 12.33
CA SER A 349 5.21 8.15 12.43
C SER A 349 6.51 8.93 12.58
N PHE A 350 7.52 8.26 13.13
CA PHE A 350 8.90 8.70 13.02
C PHE A 350 9.42 8.37 11.62
N ILE A 351 10.47 9.06 11.18
CA ILE A 351 10.97 8.99 9.81
C ILE A 351 12.48 8.70 9.75
N PRO A 352 12.98 8.05 8.67
CA PRO A 352 14.41 7.83 8.48
C PRO A 352 15.12 9.10 8.03
N ALA A 353 15.54 9.91 9.00
CA ALA A 353 16.35 11.11 8.79
C ALA A 353 17.30 11.30 9.98
N ARG A 354 18.24 12.24 9.88
CA ARG A 354 19.03 12.70 11.04
C ARG A 354 18.26 13.75 11.83
N GLN A 355 17.63 14.70 11.13
CA GLN A 355 16.78 15.75 11.67
C GLN A 355 15.70 16.11 10.65
N ALA A 356 14.52 16.51 11.10
CA ALA A 356 13.47 16.96 10.20
C ALA A 356 12.52 17.95 10.87
N SER A 357 12.12 18.98 10.12
CA SER A 357 11.03 19.90 10.43
C SER A 357 10.09 19.93 9.22
N VAL A 358 8.84 19.53 9.40
CA VAL A 358 7.90 19.31 8.30
C VAL A 358 6.59 20.04 8.58
N CYS A 359 6.19 20.92 7.67
CA CYS A 359 4.83 21.43 7.59
C CYS A 359 3.92 20.40 6.89
N PRO A 360 2.79 20.00 7.50
CA PRO A 360 1.79 19.17 6.82
C PRO A 360 1.34 19.82 5.51
N VAL A 361 1.13 19.00 4.48
CA VAL A 361 0.61 19.43 3.18
C VAL A 361 -0.80 18.92 2.99
N ASP A 362 -1.63 19.69 2.27
CA ASP A 362 -3.02 19.32 2.01
C ASP A 362 -3.12 18.13 1.05
N LYS A 363 -2.28 18.11 0.02
CA LYS A 363 -2.25 17.10 -1.05
C LYS A 363 -0.81 16.89 -1.52
N ILE A 364 -0.50 15.65 -1.87
CA ILE A 364 0.73 15.29 -2.58
C ILE A 364 0.34 14.90 -4.00
N PHE A 365 0.76 15.70 -4.97
CA PHE A 365 0.59 15.43 -6.38
C PHE A 365 1.83 14.78 -6.94
N THR A 366 1.67 13.69 -7.67
CA THR A 366 2.79 12.98 -8.30
C THR A 366 2.49 12.74 -9.75
N ARG A 367 3.38 13.23 -10.61
CA ARG A 367 3.57 12.75 -11.97
C ARG A 367 4.92 12.05 -11.99
N VAL A 368 4.90 10.73 -11.80
CA VAL A 368 6.10 9.91 -11.94
C VAL A 368 5.76 8.87 -13.00
N GLY A 369 6.52 8.87 -14.11
CA GLY A 369 6.18 8.17 -15.35
C GLY A 369 5.44 6.84 -15.17
N ALA A 370 4.34 6.69 -15.90
CA ALA A 370 3.57 5.46 -15.94
C ALA A 370 4.40 4.36 -16.60
N SER A 371 4.39 3.16 -16.00
CA SER A 371 4.61 1.93 -16.77
C SER A 371 3.49 1.82 -17.79
N ASP A 372 3.85 1.66 -19.07
CA ASP A 372 2.95 1.70 -20.23
C ASP A 372 1.62 0.99 -19.97
N ASP A 373 0.53 1.76 -19.89
CA ASP A 373 -0.81 1.21 -19.84
C ASP A 373 -1.37 1.11 -21.26
N LEU A 374 -0.86 0.13 -22.00
CA LEU A 374 -1.30 -0.23 -23.36
C LEU A 374 -2.80 -0.63 -23.41
N ALA A 375 -3.45 -0.87 -22.26
CA ALA A 375 -4.82 -1.38 -22.21
C ALA A 375 -5.90 -0.30 -22.45
N THR A 376 -5.59 0.99 -22.25
CA THR A 376 -6.60 2.07 -22.30
C THR A 376 -6.75 2.77 -23.65
N GLY A 377 -5.90 2.46 -24.64
CA GLY A 377 -5.97 3.03 -25.99
C GLY A 377 -5.72 4.55 -26.07
N GLN A 378 -5.30 5.20 -24.99
CA GLN A 378 -4.92 6.61 -24.96
C GLN A 378 -3.42 6.77 -25.23
N SER A 379 -3.04 7.83 -25.97
CA SER A 379 -1.63 8.19 -26.15
C SER A 379 -0.99 8.46 -24.78
N THR A 380 0.21 7.93 -24.55
CA THR A 380 0.97 8.12 -23.30
C THR A 380 1.17 9.60 -22.98
N PHE A 381 1.36 10.44 -24.01
CA PHE A 381 1.44 11.89 -23.87
C PHE A 381 0.11 12.54 -23.47
N MET A 382 -1.03 12.03 -23.94
CA MET A 382 -2.35 12.55 -23.56
C MET A 382 -2.65 12.24 -22.09
N VAL A 383 -2.32 11.03 -21.61
CA VAL A 383 -2.45 10.67 -20.20
C VAL A 383 -1.57 11.58 -19.34
N GLU A 384 -0.33 11.79 -19.76
CA GLU A 384 0.60 12.72 -19.10
C GLU A 384 0.05 14.14 -19.00
N MET A 385 -0.47 14.70 -20.09
CA MET A 385 -1.04 16.05 -20.10
C MET A 385 -2.31 16.14 -19.25
N ASN A 386 -3.15 15.11 -19.23
CA ASN A 386 -4.31 15.05 -18.35
C ASN A 386 -3.89 15.02 -16.88
N GLU A 387 -2.88 14.24 -16.50
CA GLU A 387 -2.34 14.22 -15.13
C GLU A 387 -1.82 15.60 -14.72
N VAL A 388 -1.00 16.24 -15.56
CA VAL A 388 -0.50 17.59 -15.30
C VAL A 388 -1.65 18.60 -15.18
N ALA A 389 -2.66 18.53 -16.06
CA ALA A 389 -3.83 19.40 -15.98
C ALA A 389 -4.61 19.23 -14.67
N GLN A 390 -4.75 18.00 -14.17
CA GLN A 390 -5.37 17.72 -12.87
C GLN A 390 -4.57 18.34 -11.73
N ILE A 391 -3.24 18.22 -11.76
CA ILE A 391 -2.34 18.85 -10.78
C ILE A 391 -2.56 20.37 -10.79
N LEU A 392 -2.48 21.01 -11.96
CA LEU A 392 -2.63 22.46 -12.09
C LEU A 392 -4.01 22.98 -11.67
N ARG A 393 -5.06 22.15 -11.78
CA ARG A 393 -6.44 22.51 -11.42
C ARG A 393 -6.72 22.40 -9.92
N TYR A 394 -6.14 21.41 -9.25
CA TYR A 394 -6.51 21.06 -7.86
C TYR A 394 -5.42 21.35 -6.82
N ALA A 395 -4.19 21.65 -7.25
CA ALA A 395 -3.11 22.03 -6.36
C ALA A 395 -3.37 23.40 -5.72
N THR A 396 -2.98 23.52 -4.47
CA THR A 396 -3.03 24.75 -3.68
C THR A 396 -1.61 25.15 -3.28
N LYS A 397 -1.44 26.35 -2.72
CA LYS A 397 -0.16 26.81 -2.16
C LYS A 397 0.41 25.89 -1.07
N ASP A 398 -0.46 25.12 -0.41
CA ASP A 398 -0.10 24.23 0.70
C ASP A 398 0.15 22.78 0.22
N SER A 399 0.09 22.54 -1.09
CA SER A 399 0.36 21.24 -1.70
C SER A 399 1.86 20.99 -1.93
N LEU A 400 2.22 19.71 -2.00
CA LEU A 400 3.52 19.24 -2.50
C LEU A 400 3.32 18.65 -3.89
N ILE A 401 4.03 19.18 -4.88
CA ILE A 401 3.98 18.73 -6.26
C ILE A 401 5.30 18.04 -6.61
N ILE A 402 5.21 16.86 -7.21
CA ILE A 402 6.35 16.10 -7.74
C ILE A 402 6.11 15.85 -9.22
N LEU A 403 6.99 16.38 -10.06
CA LEU A 403 6.96 16.21 -11.51
C LEU A 403 8.27 15.55 -11.97
N ASP A 404 8.16 14.38 -12.60
CA ASP A 404 9.28 13.62 -13.14
C ASP A 404 9.19 13.55 -14.67
N GLU A 405 10.13 14.19 -15.35
CA GLU A 405 10.31 14.16 -16.82
C GLU A 405 9.06 14.57 -17.62
N VAL A 406 8.39 15.66 -17.21
CA VAL A 406 7.25 16.22 -17.97
C VAL A 406 7.69 16.71 -19.34
N GLY A 407 6.89 16.41 -20.37
CA GLY A 407 7.10 16.83 -21.76
C GLY A 407 7.86 15.82 -22.62
N ARG A 408 8.21 14.63 -22.09
CA ARG A 408 9.07 13.67 -22.81
C ARG A 408 8.40 12.97 -23.99
N GLY A 409 7.07 12.87 -24.00
CA GLY A 409 6.31 12.15 -25.03
C GLY A 409 6.09 12.89 -26.36
N THR A 410 6.70 14.06 -26.56
CA THR A 410 6.51 14.92 -27.75
C THR A 410 7.85 15.45 -28.29
N SER A 411 7.81 16.33 -29.29
CA SER A 411 9.00 17.01 -29.81
C SER A 411 9.77 17.71 -28.69
N THR A 412 11.10 17.76 -28.78
CA THR A 412 11.95 18.30 -27.72
C THR A 412 11.61 19.75 -27.38
N PHE A 413 11.35 20.58 -28.40
CA PHE A 413 10.98 21.98 -28.22
C PHE A 413 9.58 22.16 -27.65
N ASP A 414 8.59 21.38 -28.10
CA ASP A 414 7.24 21.45 -27.53
C ASP A 414 7.22 20.97 -26.08
N GLY A 415 7.91 19.87 -25.79
CA GLY A 415 8.02 19.30 -24.45
C GLY A 415 8.68 20.26 -23.47
N MET A 416 9.80 20.87 -23.87
CA MET A 416 10.48 21.90 -23.08
C MET A 416 9.60 23.14 -22.87
N SER A 417 8.88 23.59 -23.90
CA SER A 417 8.00 24.77 -23.81
C SER A 417 6.85 24.54 -22.85
N ILE A 418 6.24 23.34 -22.89
CA ILE A 418 5.20 22.93 -21.95
C ILE A 418 5.76 22.85 -20.54
N ALA A 419 6.90 22.18 -20.35
CA ALA A 419 7.55 22.05 -19.04
C ALA A 419 7.85 23.42 -18.41
N LYS A 420 8.44 24.35 -19.18
CA LYS A 420 8.70 25.73 -18.75
C LYS A 420 7.40 26.44 -18.36
N SER A 421 6.39 26.39 -19.22
CA SER A 421 5.09 27.03 -18.97
C SER A 421 4.38 26.48 -17.73
N VAL A 422 4.47 25.17 -17.49
CA VAL A 422 3.93 24.51 -16.30
C VAL A 422 4.64 24.99 -15.04
N MET A 423 5.98 25.05 -15.06
CA MET A 423 6.76 25.56 -13.94
C MET A 423 6.43 27.03 -13.63
N GLU A 424 6.37 27.89 -14.64
CA GLU A 424 5.99 29.30 -14.50
C GLU A 424 4.57 29.45 -13.93
N TYR A 425 3.62 28.64 -14.38
CA TYR A 425 2.25 28.68 -13.87
C TYR A 425 2.17 28.23 -12.41
N ILE A 426 2.88 27.15 -12.05
CA ILE A 426 2.94 26.69 -10.66
C ILE A 426 3.58 27.76 -9.77
N HIS A 427 4.72 28.32 -10.20
CA HIS A 427 5.44 29.34 -9.46
C HIS A 427 4.63 30.65 -9.29
N GLY A 428 4.11 31.20 -10.39
CA GLY A 428 3.43 32.50 -10.37
C GLY A 428 2.04 32.46 -9.73
N LYS A 429 1.24 31.43 -10.04
CA LYS A 429 -0.17 31.38 -9.65
C LYS A 429 -0.45 30.48 -8.46
N ILE A 430 0.06 29.24 -8.46
CA ILE A 430 -0.27 28.25 -7.43
C ILE A 430 0.58 28.47 -6.16
N LYS A 431 1.88 28.73 -6.33
CA LYS A 431 2.89 28.90 -5.28
C LYS A 431 3.04 27.66 -4.38
N ALA A 432 2.86 26.48 -4.96
CA ALA A 432 3.04 25.20 -4.28
C ALA A 432 4.51 24.78 -4.22
N LYS A 433 4.88 24.05 -3.17
CA LYS A 433 6.21 23.44 -3.05
C LYS A 433 6.38 22.38 -4.13
N THR A 434 7.42 22.49 -4.95
CA THR A 434 7.55 21.66 -6.15
C THR A 434 8.94 21.03 -6.27
N LEU A 435 8.98 19.73 -6.52
CA LEU A 435 10.17 19.01 -6.99
C LEU A 435 9.98 18.68 -8.46
N PHE A 436 10.88 19.19 -9.30
CA PHE A 436 10.82 19.02 -10.75
C PHE A 436 12.08 18.32 -11.25
N ALA A 437 12.01 17.03 -11.56
CA ALA A 437 13.11 16.34 -12.21
C ALA A 437 13.00 16.46 -13.73
N THR A 438 14.09 16.88 -14.37
CA THR A 438 14.12 17.13 -15.81
C THR A 438 15.41 16.65 -16.47
N HIS A 439 15.29 16.38 -17.76
CA HIS A 439 16.42 16.16 -18.67
C HIS A 439 16.70 17.39 -19.55
N TYR A 440 15.87 18.43 -19.48
CA TYR A 440 16.06 19.69 -20.20
C TYR A 440 17.00 20.61 -19.42
N HIS A 441 18.26 20.69 -19.86
CA HIS A 441 19.27 21.57 -19.25
C HIS A 441 18.93 23.05 -19.41
N GLN A 442 18.16 23.42 -20.44
CA GLN A 442 17.70 24.78 -20.68
C GLN A 442 16.82 25.32 -19.54
N LEU A 443 16.19 24.45 -18.76
CA LEU A 443 15.38 24.84 -17.60
C LEU A 443 16.23 25.25 -16.39
N ILE A 444 17.55 25.02 -16.41
CA ILE A 444 18.48 25.48 -15.37
C ILE A 444 18.48 27.02 -15.30
N ALA A 445 18.33 27.70 -16.43
CA ALA A 445 18.27 29.16 -16.51
C ALA A 445 17.09 29.77 -15.73
N LEU A 446 16.07 28.98 -15.37
CA LEU A 446 14.93 29.46 -14.59
C LEU A 446 15.28 29.89 -13.17
N GLU A 447 16.40 29.43 -12.60
CA GLU A 447 16.87 29.92 -11.29
C GLU A 447 17.21 31.41 -11.31
N ASP A 448 17.69 31.92 -12.45
CA ASP A 448 18.02 33.35 -12.62
C ASP A 448 16.78 34.19 -12.98
N GLU A 449 15.77 33.58 -13.62
CA GLU A 449 14.54 34.25 -14.05
C GLU A 449 13.48 34.32 -12.93
N LEU A 450 13.36 33.28 -12.08
CA LEU A 450 12.28 33.12 -11.11
C LEU A 450 12.81 33.00 -9.69
N SER A 451 12.45 33.96 -8.83
CA SER A 451 12.84 33.94 -7.42
C SER A 451 12.29 32.72 -6.68
N GLY A 452 13.12 32.01 -5.93
CA GLY A 452 12.70 30.83 -5.19
C GLY A 452 12.79 29.51 -5.97
N VAL A 453 13.22 29.55 -7.23
CA VAL A 453 13.63 28.36 -7.99
C VAL A 453 15.10 28.08 -7.70
N LYS A 454 15.45 26.83 -7.37
CA LYS A 454 16.82 26.39 -7.12
C LYS A 454 17.19 25.15 -7.92
N ASN A 455 18.36 25.18 -8.54
CA ASN A 455 18.88 24.02 -9.24
C ASN A 455 19.64 23.08 -8.31
N TYR A 456 19.38 21.80 -8.48
CA TYR A 456 20.08 20.72 -7.84
C TYR A 456 20.48 19.68 -8.89
N SER A 457 21.58 18.98 -8.66
CA SER A 457 22.08 17.94 -9.54
C SER A 457 22.52 16.72 -8.74
N VAL A 458 22.54 15.56 -9.40
CA VAL A 458 23.14 14.37 -8.80
C VAL A 458 24.66 14.45 -8.91
N ALA A 459 25.37 14.30 -7.79
CA ALA A 459 26.81 14.26 -7.76
C ALA A 459 27.37 13.05 -8.54
N VAL A 460 28.25 13.37 -9.49
CA VAL A 460 28.91 12.41 -10.37
C VAL A 460 30.41 12.41 -10.09
N LYS A 461 31.04 11.24 -9.95
CA LYS A 461 32.49 11.11 -9.83
C LYS A 461 33.06 10.39 -11.05
N GLU A 462 33.89 11.10 -11.80
CA GLU A 462 34.63 10.54 -12.94
C GLU A 462 35.89 9.81 -12.43
N ARG A 463 36.11 8.58 -12.90
CA ARG A 463 37.34 7.81 -12.70
C ARG A 463 37.87 7.40 -14.09
N GLY A 464 38.70 8.27 -14.68
CA GLY A 464 39.19 8.07 -16.03
C GLY A 464 38.05 8.10 -17.04
N ASN A 465 37.77 6.95 -17.67
CA ASN A 465 36.69 6.79 -18.64
C ASN A 465 35.36 6.30 -18.03
N ASP A 466 35.36 5.94 -16.75
CA ASP A 466 34.20 5.41 -16.05
C ASP A 466 33.56 6.48 -15.16
N ILE A 467 32.24 6.39 -15.02
CA ILE A 467 31.45 7.29 -14.20
C ILE A 467 30.82 6.51 -13.06
N VAL A 468 30.96 7.03 -11.85
CA VAL A 468 30.29 6.51 -10.65
C VAL A 468 29.28 7.55 -10.15
N PHE A 469 28.02 7.17 -10.12
CA PHE A 469 26.96 7.99 -9.54
C PHE A 469 27.00 7.89 -8.02
N LEU A 470 27.26 9.02 -7.35
CA LEU A 470 27.34 9.06 -5.89
C LEU A 470 25.96 9.07 -5.23
N ARG A 471 24.87 9.19 -6.01
CA ARG A 471 23.47 9.24 -5.56
C ARG A 471 23.19 10.33 -4.51
N ARG A 472 24.08 11.33 -4.41
CA ARG A 472 23.97 12.49 -3.53
C ARG A 472 23.48 13.68 -4.33
N ILE A 473 22.43 14.34 -3.85
CA ILE A 473 21.88 15.56 -4.44
C ILE A 473 22.67 16.76 -3.90
N ILE A 474 23.21 17.56 -4.80
CA ILE A 474 24.02 18.75 -4.50
C ILE A 474 23.41 19.97 -5.17
N ALA A 475 23.57 21.15 -4.57
CA ALA A 475 23.11 22.41 -5.17
C ALA A 475 23.92 22.73 -6.43
N GLY A 476 23.27 23.35 -7.40
CA GLY A 476 23.81 23.70 -8.72
C GLY A 476 23.28 22.80 -9.83
N GLY A 477 23.07 23.39 -11.00
CA GLY A 477 22.80 22.68 -12.24
C GLY A 477 24.08 22.05 -12.81
N THR A 478 23.91 21.01 -13.62
CA THR A 478 25.01 20.46 -14.44
C THR A 478 24.64 20.54 -15.91
N ASP A 479 25.48 21.16 -16.72
CA ASP A 479 25.28 21.26 -18.18
C ASP A 479 25.82 20.04 -18.93
N ARG A 480 26.49 19.12 -18.23
CA ARG A 480 27.08 17.93 -18.83
C ARG A 480 26.04 16.82 -18.98
N SER A 481 25.77 16.43 -20.22
CA SER A 481 24.94 15.28 -20.54
C SER A 481 25.77 13.99 -20.46
N TYR A 482 25.47 13.12 -19.50
CA TYR A 482 26.19 11.86 -19.32
C TYR A 482 25.60 10.69 -20.12
N GLY A 483 24.77 10.97 -21.14
CA GLY A 483 24.05 9.96 -21.91
C GLY A 483 24.98 8.95 -22.59
N VAL A 484 26.04 9.42 -23.25
CA VAL A 484 27.04 8.55 -23.91
C VAL A 484 27.83 7.74 -22.88
N HIS A 485 28.07 8.28 -21.68
CA HIS A 485 28.73 7.55 -20.60
C HIS A 485 27.83 6.46 -19.99
N VAL A 486 26.53 6.70 -19.87
CA VAL A 486 25.56 5.67 -19.46
C VAL A 486 25.48 4.56 -20.53
N ALA A 487 25.52 4.91 -21.81
CA ALA A 487 25.59 3.93 -22.90
C ALA A 487 26.87 3.08 -22.82
N ARG A 488 28.00 3.66 -22.41
CA ARG A 488 29.25 2.92 -22.14
C ARG A 488 29.07 1.92 -21.00
N LEU A 489 28.45 2.33 -19.89
CA LEU A 489 28.15 1.44 -18.76
C LEU A 489 27.19 0.30 -19.15
N ALA A 490 26.27 0.54 -20.08
CA ALA A 490 25.38 -0.48 -20.65
C ALA A 490 26.10 -1.46 -21.60
N GLY A 491 27.39 -1.24 -21.89
CA GLY A 491 28.20 -2.14 -22.72
C GLY A 491 28.07 -1.90 -24.23
N LEU A 492 27.66 -0.70 -24.67
CA LEU A 492 27.60 -0.39 -26.10
C LEU A 492 28.99 -0.47 -26.76
N PRO A 493 29.09 -0.93 -28.02
CA PRO A 493 30.37 -1.06 -28.71
C PRO A 493 31.13 0.27 -28.81
N LYS A 494 32.45 0.22 -28.61
CA LYS A 494 33.32 1.42 -28.61
C LYS A 494 33.15 2.28 -29.86
N LYS A 495 33.03 1.68 -31.05
CA LYS A 495 32.79 2.41 -32.32
C LYS A 495 31.51 3.25 -32.30
N VAL A 496 30.44 2.77 -31.66
CA VAL A 496 29.17 3.51 -31.53
C VAL A 496 29.35 4.67 -30.55
N LEU A 497 30.05 4.45 -29.44
CA LEU A 497 30.33 5.49 -28.44
C LEU A 497 31.23 6.59 -29.00
N ASP A 498 32.27 6.23 -29.74
CA ASP A 498 33.19 7.18 -30.38
C ASP A 498 32.42 8.05 -31.38
N ARG A 499 31.59 7.43 -32.24
CA ARG A 499 30.73 8.16 -33.18
C ARG A 499 29.69 9.04 -32.49
N ALA A 500 29.09 8.58 -31.39
CA ALA A 500 28.12 9.37 -30.63
C ALA A 500 28.78 10.61 -30.01
N ASN A 501 30.04 10.51 -29.55
CA ASN A 501 30.79 11.65 -29.04
C ASN A 501 31.14 12.67 -30.14
N GLU A 502 31.51 12.22 -31.34
CA GLU A 502 31.74 13.11 -32.49
C GLU A 502 30.47 13.91 -32.81
N ILE A 503 29.33 13.23 -32.89
CA ILE A 503 28.02 13.86 -33.17
C ILE A 503 27.64 14.85 -32.06
N LEU A 504 27.86 14.51 -30.79
CA LEU A 504 27.57 15.40 -29.67
C LEU A 504 28.44 16.67 -29.71
N GLN A 505 29.71 16.55 -30.09
CA GLN A 505 30.58 17.72 -30.32
C GLN A 505 30.14 18.58 -31.51
N GLU A 506 29.57 17.98 -32.56
CA GLU A 506 28.95 18.73 -33.67
C GLU A 506 27.73 19.52 -33.18
N TYR A 507 26.87 18.91 -32.35
CA TYR A 507 25.70 19.57 -31.77
C TYR A 507 26.08 20.70 -30.80
N ASP A 508 27.02 20.48 -29.89
CA ASP A 508 27.49 21.51 -28.94
C ASP A 508 28.12 22.71 -29.67
N ARG A 509 28.78 22.50 -30.82
CA ARG A 509 29.28 23.57 -31.67
C ARG A 509 28.17 24.34 -32.39
N CYS A 510 27.04 23.67 -32.67
CA CYS A 510 25.87 24.26 -33.32
C CYS A 510 24.88 24.91 -32.35
N GLU A 511 24.91 24.65 -31.04
CA GLU A 511 24.06 25.39 -30.08
C GLU A 511 24.43 26.90 -29.96
N GLY A 512 25.54 27.32 -30.57
CA GLY A 512 25.85 28.73 -30.85
C GLY A 512 25.23 29.31 -32.15
N GLY A 513 24.44 28.54 -32.90
CA GLY A 513 23.85 29.00 -34.16
C GLY A 513 22.93 27.97 -34.83
N LEU A 514 21.64 28.32 -34.90
CA LEU A 514 20.54 27.74 -35.71
C LEU A 514 20.96 26.65 -36.73
N TYR A 515 20.39 25.45 -36.55
CA TYR A 515 20.51 24.32 -37.46
C TYR A 515 20.22 24.67 -38.94
N PRO A 516 21.08 24.28 -39.89
CA PRO A 516 20.64 24.02 -41.25
C PRO A 516 20.12 22.58 -41.33
N VAL A 517 18.83 22.43 -41.60
CA VAL A 517 18.22 21.13 -41.91
C VAL A 517 18.83 20.61 -43.23
N LYS A 518 19.56 19.48 -43.16
CA LYS A 518 20.03 18.75 -44.34
C LYS A 518 18.84 18.07 -45.04
N GLN A 519 18.47 18.59 -46.21
CA GLN A 519 17.78 17.79 -47.24
C GLN A 519 18.82 16.90 -47.95
N ALA A 520 18.44 15.64 -48.23
CA ALA A 520 19.27 14.65 -48.91
C ALA A 520 19.37 14.94 -50.44
N PRO A 521 20.28 14.29 -51.19
CA PRO A 521 21.35 14.95 -51.92
C PRO A 521 21.02 15.25 -53.39
N VAL A 522 21.53 16.37 -53.89
CA VAL A 522 21.88 16.52 -55.32
C VAL A 522 23.33 16.98 -55.39
N VAL A 523 24.02 16.40 -56.35
CA VAL A 523 25.46 16.17 -56.44
C VAL A 523 26.24 17.45 -56.84
N GLU A 524 27.49 17.47 -56.35
CA GLU A 524 28.69 18.17 -56.83
C GLU A 524 29.05 19.61 -56.39
N GLU A 525 30.19 19.61 -55.69
CA GLU A 525 31.34 20.53 -55.74
C GLU A 525 31.38 21.85 -54.93
N ALA A 526 32.57 22.02 -54.34
CA ALA A 526 33.07 23.00 -53.36
C ALA A 526 32.92 24.48 -53.83
N PRO A 527 33.16 25.57 -53.01
CA PRO A 527 34.27 25.70 -52.05
C PRO A 527 34.10 26.66 -50.81
N GLN A 528 35.11 26.55 -49.92
CA GLN A 528 35.84 27.60 -49.16
C GLN A 528 35.16 28.87 -48.58
N MET A 529 35.43 29.05 -47.28
CA MET A 529 35.97 30.25 -46.58
C MET A 529 35.23 31.61 -46.59
N MET A 530 34.81 32.00 -45.37
CA MET A 530 35.16 33.24 -44.62
C MET A 530 34.70 34.64 -45.13
N GLY A 531 33.96 35.35 -44.27
CA GLY A 531 33.64 36.79 -44.36
C GLY A 531 32.33 37.07 -45.10
N SER A 532 31.49 38.06 -44.79
CA SER A 532 31.76 39.37 -44.19
C SER A 532 30.43 40.06 -43.83
N LEU A 533 30.47 40.96 -42.86
CA LEU A 533 29.39 41.80 -42.29
C LEU A 533 28.84 42.88 -43.24
N PHE A 534 28.69 42.61 -44.55
CA PHE A 534 28.30 43.63 -45.56
C PHE A 534 27.38 43.12 -46.68
N SER A 535 26.28 42.41 -46.40
CA SER A 535 25.43 41.82 -47.45
C SER A 535 23.93 42.08 -47.32
N SER A 536 23.48 43.31 -47.03
CA SER A 536 22.04 43.62 -46.91
C SER A 536 21.53 44.80 -47.75
N GLY A 537 22.22 45.18 -48.83
CA GLY A 537 21.72 46.18 -49.80
C GLY A 537 21.02 45.54 -50.99
N LEU A 538 21.71 44.61 -51.67
CA LEU A 538 21.26 44.02 -52.93
C LEU A 538 20.06 43.07 -52.78
N ALA A 539 20.03 42.26 -51.71
CA ALA A 539 18.97 41.27 -51.47
C ALA A 539 17.61 41.94 -51.26
N ASP A 540 17.57 43.07 -50.54
CA ASP A 540 16.35 43.84 -50.30
C ASP A 540 15.82 44.56 -51.54
N GLN A 541 16.71 44.93 -52.48
CA GLN A 541 16.28 45.52 -53.75
C GLN A 541 15.66 44.49 -54.70
N ILE A 542 16.21 43.26 -54.72
CA ILE A 542 15.67 42.16 -55.52
C ILE A 542 14.28 41.77 -55.01
N LEU A 543 14.07 41.74 -53.68
CA LEU A 543 12.77 41.43 -53.08
C LEU A 543 11.69 42.49 -53.38
N LYS A 544 12.08 43.72 -53.73
CA LYS A 544 11.16 44.83 -54.07
C LYS A 544 10.81 44.90 -55.56
N LEU A 545 11.46 44.12 -56.42
CA LEU A 545 11.19 44.13 -57.85
C LEU A 545 10.03 43.19 -58.19
N ASP A 546 8.96 43.75 -58.74
CA ASP A 546 7.86 42.96 -59.30
C ASP A 546 8.14 42.61 -60.76
N VAL A 547 8.77 41.46 -60.96
CA VAL A 547 9.23 40.98 -62.27
C VAL A 547 8.07 40.72 -63.23
N MET A 548 6.87 40.44 -62.72
CA MET A 548 5.72 40.05 -63.54
C MET A 548 5.00 41.25 -64.16
N SER A 549 5.23 42.47 -63.66
CA SER A 549 4.61 43.70 -64.17
C SER A 549 5.54 44.56 -65.02
N MET A 550 6.82 44.18 -65.15
CA MET A 550 7.81 44.93 -65.94
C MET A 550 7.78 44.55 -67.42
N THR A 551 7.98 45.55 -68.29
CA THR A 551 8.24 45.27 -69.70
C THR A 551 9.65 44.68 -69.88
N PRO A 552 9.92 43.91 -70.95
CA PRO A 552 11.22 43.26 -71.15
C PRO A 552 12.42 44.23 -71.13
N ILE A 553 12.23 45.48 -71.56
CA ILE A 553 13.26 46.53 -71.52
C ILE A 553 13.50 47.06 -70.10
N GLU A 554 12.46 47.19 -69.29
CA GLU A 554 12.56 47.64 -67.90
C GLU A 554 13.22 46.57 -67.02
N ALA A 555 12.87 45.30 -67.23
CA ALA A 555 13.51 44.18 -66.57
C ALA A 555 15.01 44.12 -66.90
N MET A 556 15.39 44.33 -68.17
CA MET A 556 16.78 44.34 -68.60
C MET A 556 17.57 45.51 -67.99
N ASN A 557 16.97 46.70 -67.90
CA ASN A 557 17.57 47.87 -67.25
C ASN A 557 17.69 47.70 -65.72
N ALA A 558 16.70 47.07 -65.07
CA ALA A 558 16.74 46.78 -63.64
C ALA A 558 17.85 45.76 -63.32
N LEU A 559 17.97 44.70 -64.12
CA LEU A 559 19.05 43.72 -64.02
C LEU A 559 20.42 44.36 -64.25
N TYR A 560 20.55 45.28 -65.20
CA TYR A 560 21.79 46.01 -65.45
C TYR A 560 22.20 46.87 -64.24
N LYS A 561 21.26 47.56 -63.59
CA LYS A 561 21.53 48.35 -62.37
C LYS A 561 21.96 47.47 -61.20
N LEU A 562 21.27 46.35 -60.97
CA LEU A 562 21.64 45.38 -59.94
C LEU A 562 23.04 44.79 -60.20
N GLN A 563 23.39 44.56 -61.47
CA GLN A 563 24.71 44.09 -61.85
C GLN A 563 25.81 45.14 -61.59
N GLU A 564 25.55 46.43 -61.85
CA GLU A 564 26.47 47.51 -61.49
C GLU A 564 26.68 47.63 -59.98
N GLU A 565 25.60 47.55 -59.19
CA GLU A 565 25.71 47.62 -57.74
C GLU A 565 26.44 46.41 -57.16
N ALA A 566 26.18 45.21 -57.66
CA ALA A 566 26.91 44.01 -57.29
C ALA A 566 28.40 44.10 -57.67
N ARG A 567 28.75 44.71 -58.82
CA ARG A 567 30.14 44.97 -59.20
C ARG A 567 30.82 45.97 -58.26
N LYS A 568 30.12 47.04 -57.86
CA LYS A 568 30.61 48.02 -56.88
C LYS A 568 30.82 47.40 -55.51
N GLU A 569 29.89 46.57 -55.01
CA GLU A 569 30.05 45.85 -53.74
C GLU A 569 31.20 44.82 -53.81
N SER A 570 31.44 44.23 -54.99
CA SER A 570 32.53 43.26 -55.21
C SER A 570 33.87 43.89 -55.60
N GLY A 571 33.96 45.23 -55.67
CA GLY A 571 35.18 45.98 -56.01
C GLY A 571 35.73 45.73 -57.42
N ARG A 572 34.88 45.44 -58.41
CA ARG A 572 35.25 45.16 -59.80
C ARG A 572 34.78 46.20 -60.80
#